data_AF-A0AAV2HGM3-F1
#
_entry.id   AF-A0AAV2HGM3-F1
#
_cell.length_a   1.000
_cell.length_b   1.000
_cell.length_c   1.000
_cell.angle_alpha   90.00
_cell.angle_beta   90.00
_cell.angle_gamma   90.00
#
_symmetry.space_group_name_H-M   'P 1'
#
loop_
_entity.id
_entity.type
_entity.pdbx_description
1 polymer ?
#
loop_
_entity_poly.entity_id
_entity_poly.type
_entity_poly.pdbx_seq_one_letter_code
_entity_poly.pdbx_strand_id
1 'polypeptide(L)'
;SENIFTDLLLSFSFRKNTRHILADGSADTLYCLNGVRVLSIAWIVLGNVYGILYQDPELVDNHVSAVKMTQTWWMQLVINTTLAADSFFVLSGTLGAYNFLKFKTKAGKNEEKDLRKVMSLKEYFFMIVHRLVRIFPCYAVLLMLGTNLMPYLGRGPRWSSDIENVKVCKRNWWSNVLFISNFYDPDNMCLPHTYYLSNDFQFFLLSPLILIPLLINPKLGFTVIGFFLALQIMVVCGLNQGINGNVLKLRQNNYWSLIYVKPYSRIGVYCIGLGLGYFLFVCDRQMKFRK
;
A
#
# COMPACT_ATOMS: atom_id res chain seq x y z
N SER A 1 -0.02 -21.47 34.77
CA SER A 1 -0.78 -20.89 33.65
C SER A 1 -0.40 -19.44 33.54
N GLU A 2 0.56 -19.12 32.67
CA GLU A 2 0.84 -17.72 32.33
C GLU A 2 -0.47 -17.13 31.75
N ASN A 3 -0.95 -16.06 32.39
CA ASN A 3 -2.23 -15.47 32.02
C ASN A 3 -2.07 -14.89 30.61
N ILE A 4 -2.84 -15.39 29.64
CA ILE A 4 -2.91 -14.89 28.26
C ILE A 4 -3.04 -13.35 28.24
N PHE A 5 -3.72 -12.79 29.23
CA PHE A 5 -3.86 -11.34 29.43
C PHE A 5 -2.53 -10.64 29.72
N THR A 6 -1.68 -11.23 30.57
CA THR A 6 -0.33 -10.72 30.86
C THR A 6 0.56 -10.78 29.62
N ASP A 7 0.50 -11.86 28.84
CA ASP A 7 1.24 -11.97 27.57
C ASP A 7 0.76 -10.96 26.52
N LEU A 8 -0.54 -10.71 26.47
CA LEU A 8 -1.13 -9.70 25.60
C LEU A 8 -0.68 -8.29 26.00
N LEU A 9 -0.67 -7.96 27.29
CA LEU A 9 -0.13 -6.70 27.78
C LEU A 9 1.38 -6.56 27.52
N LEU A 10 2.15 -7.63 27.72
CA LEU A 10 3.59 -7.64 27.45
C LEU A 10 3.93 -7.51 25.96
N SER A 11 3.02 -7.90 25.07
CA SER A 11 3.14 -7.68 23.63
C SER A 11 3.07 -6.20 23.23
N PHE A 12 2.45 -5.35 24.07
CA PHE A 12 2.44 -3.89 23.91
C PHE A 12 3.56 -3.18 24.68
N SER A 13 4.48 -3.91 25.33
CA SER A 13 5.56 -3.32 26.10
C SER A 13 6.49 -2.50 25.22
N PHE A 14 6.49 -1.17 25.41
CA PHE A 14 7.36 -0.26 24.68
C PHE A 14 8.84 -0.64 24.80
N ARG A 15 9.31 -1.00 26.00
CA ARG A 15 10.72 -1.37 26.22
C ARG A 15 11.13 -2.62 25.42
N LYS A 16 10.29 -3.67 25.43
CA LYS A 16 10.57 -4.92 24.72
C LYS A 16 10.53 -4.71 23.20
N ASN A 17 9.52 -4.00 22.72
CA ASN A 17 9.34 -3.71 21.30
C ASN A 17 10.43 -2.79 20.76
N THR A 18 10.81 -1.73 21.46
CA THR A 18 11.89 -0.82 21.04
C THR A 18 13.24 -1.52 20.99
N ARG A 19 13.56 -2.38 21.98
CA ARG A 19 14.79 -3.19 21.94
C ARG A 19 14.78 -4.18 20.77
N HIS A 20 13.64 -4.76 20.43
CA HIS A 20 13.50 -5.66 19.29
C HIS A 20 13.60 -4.91 17.95
N ILE A 21 13.05 -3.70 17.84
CA ILE A 21 13.12 -2.87 16.63
C ILE A 21 14.55 -2.39 16.36
N LEU A 22 15.28 -2.03 17.41
CA LEU A 22 16.67 -1.56 17.34
C LEU A 22 17.70 -2.70 17.35
N ALA A 23 17.26 -3.95 17.46
CA ALA A 23 18.17 -5.09 17.39
C ALA A 23 18.62 -5.34 15.95
N ASP A 24 19.92 -5.55 15.75
CA ASP A 24 20.48 -5.93 14.46
C ASP A 24 19.99 -7.34 14.07
N GLY A 25 19.46 -7.47 12.85
CA GLY A 25 19.00 -8.74 12.29
C GLY A 25 17.48 -8.90 12.24
N SER A 26 16.77 -7.94 11.64
CA SER A 26 15.34 -8.13 11.34
C SER A 26 15.13 -9.32 10.40
N ALA A 27 14.00 -10.03 10.58
CA ALA A 27 13.67 -11.29 9.90
C ALA A 27 13.49 -11.18 8.36
N ASP A 28 13.58 -9.97 7.79
CA ASP A 28 13.47 -9.74 6.35
C ASP A 28 14.83 -10.01 5.69
N THR A 29 14.96 -11.16 5.02
CA THR A 29 16.16 -11.57 4.28
C THR A 29 16.49 -10.71 3.06
N LEU A 30 15.74 -9.64 2.80
CA LEU A 30 15.82 -8.81 1.60
C LEU A 30 16.06 -7.33 1.97
N TYR A 31 17.26 -7.02 2.46
CA TYR A 31 17.64 -5.68 2.92
C TYR A 31 17.45 -4.56 1.88
N CYS A 32 17.65 -4.85 0.59
CA CYS A 32 17.44 -3.86 -0.48
C CYS A 32 16.00 -3.33 -0.53
N LEU A 33 15.01 -4.16 -0.19
CA LEU A 33 13.61 -3.76 -0.16
C LEU A 33 13.34 -2.73 0.94
N ASN A 34 14.07 -2.81 2.06
CA ASN A 34 13.99 -1.81 3.12
C ASN A 34 14.55 -0.46 2.65
N GLY A 35 15.62 -0.45 1.87
CA GLY A 35 16.13 0.78 1.24
C GLY A 35 15.11 1.43 0.31
N VAL A 36 14.46 0.63 -0.56
CA VAL A 36 13.38 1.11 -1.43
C VAL A 36 12.23 1.70 -0.61
N ARG A 37 11.81 1.04 0.47
CA ARG A 37 10.76 1.59 1.37
C ARG A 37 11.14 2.96 1.88
N VAL A 38 12.35 3.14 2.43
CA VAL A 38 12.79 4.43 3.00
C VAL A 38 12.78 5.53 1.95
N LEU A 39 13.33 5.27 0.76
CA LEU A 39 13.34 6.23 -0.34
C LEU A 39 11.93 6.59 -0.81
N SER A 40 11.04 5.60 -0.95
CA SER A 40 9.65 5.83 -1.33
C SER A 40 8.86 6.60 -0.26
N ILE A 41 9.06 6.32 1.05
CA ILE A 41 8.44 7.11 2.13
C ILE A 41 8.93 8.55 2.07
N ALA A 42 10.24 8.78 1.96
CA ALA A 42 10.81 10.11 1.88
C ALA A 42 10.23 10.90 0.69
N TRP A 43 10.09 10.25 -0.47
CA TRP A 43 9.51 10.85 -1.66
C TRP A 43 8.01 11.17 -1.49
N ILE A 44 7.24 10.29 -0.83
CA ILE A 44 5.83 10.53 -0.46
C ILE A 44 5.70 11.74 0.45
N VAL A 45 6.48 11.79 1.54
CA VAL A 45 6.43 12.90 2.50
C VAL A 45 6.78 14.21 1.80
N LEU A 46 7.87 14.24 1.03
CA LEU A 46 8.31 15.43 0.32
C LEU A 46 7.23 15.96 -0.63
N GLY A 47 6.65 15.11 -1.48
CA GLY A 47 5.61 15.54 -2.41
C GLY A 47 4.33 16.01 -1.74
N ASN A 48 3.89 15.36 -0.65
CA ASN A 48 2.70 15.79 0.10
C ASN A 48 2.92 17.12 0.81
N VAL A 49 4.10 17.35 1.40
CA VAL A 49 4.45 18.64 2.01
C VAL A 49 4.38 19.75 0.98
N TYR A 50 5.01 19.58 -0.19
CA TYR A 50 4.94 20.58 -1.25
C TYR A 50 3.55 20.74 -1.87
N GLY A 51 2.75 19.66 -1.91
CA GLY A 51 1.34 19.74 -2.29
C GLY A 51 0.54 20.64 -1.36
N ILE A 52 0.70 20.49 -0.05
CA ILE A 52 0.07 21.34 0.98
C ILE A 52 0.54 22.79 0.83
N LEU A 53 1.85 23.03 0.77
CA LEU A 53 2.41 24.39 0.63
C LEU A 53 1.93 25.10 -0.65
N TYR A 54 1.68 24.36 -1.72
CA TYR A 54 1.14 24.92 -2.96
C TYR A 54 -0.35 25.27 -2.84
N GLN A 55 -1.14 24.41 -2.21
CA GLN A 55 -2.59 24.58 -2.03
C GLN A 55 -2.95 25.64 -1.00
N ASP A 56 -2.03 25.91 -0.06
CA ASP A 56 -2.23 26.81 1.06
C ASP A 56 -1.21 27.96 1.05
N PRO A 57 -1.48 29.05 0.29
CA PRO A 57 -0.56 30.17 0.15
C PRO A 57 -0.17 30.85 1.47
N GLU A 58 -1.06 30.79 2.47
CA GLU A 58 -0.86 31.36 3.81
C GLU A 58 0.27 30.67 4.60
N LEU A 59 0.69 29.46 4.20
CA LEU A 59 1.78 28.72 4.86
C LEU A 59 3.18 29.12 4.36
N VAL A 60 3.27 29.99 3.35
CA VAL A 60 4.53 30.33 2.68
C VAL A 60 4.66 31.85 2.52
N ASP A 61 5.71 32.43 3.10
CA ASP A 61 6.00 33.89 3.01
C ASP A 61 6.05 34.42 1.57
N ASN A 62 6.54 33.61 0.62
CA ASN A 62 6.62 33.97 -0.79
C ASN A 62 6.08 32.85 -1.70
N HIS A 63 4.74 32.72 -1.74
CA HIS A 63 4.05 31.73 -2.56
C HIS A 63 4.41 31.83 -4.05
N VAL A 64 4.60 33.03 -4.59
CA VAL A 64 4.99 33.23 -6.00
C VAL A 64 6.33 32.54 -6.32
N SER A 65 7.31 32.66 -5.42
CA SER A 65 8.59 31.96 -5.58
C SER A 65 8.44 30.44 -5.48
N ALA A 66 7.58 29.95 -4.57
CA ALA A 66 7.28 28.52 -4.47
C ALA A 66 6.63 27.98 -5.76
N VAL A 67 5.69 28.72 -6.35
CA VAL A 67 5.08 28.36 -7.64
C VAL A 67 6.11 28.35 -8.75
N LYS A 68 7.00 29.34 -8.85
CA LYS A 68 8.08 29.34 -9.85
C LYS A 68 9.02 28.14 -9.67
N MET A 69 9.32 27.78 -8.43
CA MET A 69 10.14 26.60 -8.13
C MET A 69 9.50 25.31 -8.66
N THR A 70 8.17 25.19 -8.61
CA THR A 70 7.44 24.02 -9.16
C THR A 70 7.64 23.81 -10.65
N GLN A 71 8.06 24.83 -11.39
CA GLN A 71 8.31 24.75 -12.84
C GLN A 71 9.74 24.30 -13.18
N THR A 72 10.63 24.21 -12.19
CA THR A 72 11.99 23.72 -12.40
C THR A 72 12.00 22.20 -12.64
N TRP A 73 13.00 21.73 -13.40
CA TRP A 73 13.09 20.32 -13.79
C TRP A 73 13.20 19.37 -12.59
N TRP A 74 14.00 19.72 -11.58
CA TRP A 74 14.23 18.86 -10.41
C TRP A 74 12.96 18.75 -9.56
N MET A 75 12.15 19.81 -9.54
CA MET A 75 10.90 19.83 -8.79
C MET A 75 9.81 18.98 -9.46
N GLN A 76 9.93 18.66 -10.75
CA GLN A 76 9.06 17.69 -11.41
C GLN A 76 9.15 16.30 -10.77
N LEU A 77 10.32 15.91 -10.24
CA LEU A 77 10.47 14.65 -9.51
C LEU A 77 9.60 14.66 -8.25
N VAL A 78 9.62 15.76 -7.50
CA VAL A 78 8.85 15.92 -6.25
C VAL A 78 7.34 16.05 -6.51
N ILE A 79 6.95 16.73 -7.58
CA ILE A 79 5.54 16.99 -7.87
C ILE A 79 4.84 15.74 -8.45
N ASN A 80 5.59 14.82 -9.05
CA ASN A 80 5.10 13.53 -9.54
C ASN A 80 5.18 12.41 -8.49
N THR A 81 5.19 12.75 -7.20
CA THR A 81 5.12 11.80 -6.07
C THR A 81 3.90 10.88 -6.11
N THR A 82 2.88 11.17 -6.91
CA THR A 82 1.73 10.29 -7.16
C THR A 82 2.13 8.89 -7.67
N LEU A 83 3.33 8.75 -8.24
CA LEU A 83 3.91 7.48 -8.68
C LEU A 83 4.61 6.71 -7.55
N ALA A 84 5.00 7.36 -6.45
CA ALA A 84 5.76 6.72 -5.37
C ALA A 84 4.98 5.58 -4.66
N ALA A 85 3.65 5.65 -4.66
CA ALA A 85 2.78 4.59 -4.13
C ALA A 85 2.95 3.25 -4.88
N ASP A 86 3.34 3.30 -6.16
CA ASP A 86 3.54 2.11 -6.99
C ASP A 86 4.68 1.24 -6.48
N SER A 87 5.74 1.85 -5.94
CA SER A 87 6.83 1.12 -5.32
C SER A 87 6.33 0.21 -4.20
N PHE A 88 5.39 0.68 -3.37
CA PHE A 88 4.82 -0.12 -2.29
C PHE A 88 3.93 -1.25 -2.81
N PHE A 89 3.17 -1.02 -3.89
CA PHE A 89 2.39 -2.09 -4.51
C PHE A 89 3.28 -3.20 -5.08
N VAL A 90 4.38 -2.85 -5.76
CA VAL A 90 5.38 -3.83 -6.20
C VAL A 90 5.92 -4.62 -5.00
N LEU A 91 6.37 -3.92 -3.96
CA LEU A 91 6.93 -4.53 -2.76
C LEU A 91 5.94 -5.49 -2.07
N SER A 92 4.67 -5.07 -1.95
CA SER A 92 3.60 -5.87 -1.35
C SER A 92 3.35 -7.15 -2.16
N GLY A 93 3.25 -7.03 -3.50
CA GLY A 93 3.10 -8.17 -4.39
C GLY A 93 4.31 -9.13 -4.32
N THR A 94 5.54 -8.59 -4.36
CA THR A 94 6.77 -9.37 -4.30
C THR A 94 6.88 -10.16 -3.01
N LEU A 95 6.66 -9.52 -1.85
CA LEU A 95 6.70 -10.18 -0.56
C LEU A 95 5.54 -11.14 -0.37
N GLY A 96 4.35 -10.79 -0.85
CA GLY A 96 3.18 -11.66 -0.85
C GLY A 96 3.44 -12.96 -1.60
N ALA A 97 3.91 -12.88 -2.85
CA ALA A 97 4.26 -14.03 -3.67
C ALA A 97 5.42 -14.84 -3.06
N TYR A 98 6.53 -14.19 -2.69
CA TYR A 98 7.71 -14.87 -2.16
C TYR A 98 7.39 -15.65 -0.87
N ASN A 99 6.69 -15.02 0.08
CA ASN A 99 6.32 -15.67 1.34
C ASN A 99 5.31 -16.80 1.14
N PHE A 100 4.33 -16.61 0.24
CA PHE A 100 3.36 -17.65 -0.09
C PHE A 100 4.04 -18.90 -0.68
N LEU A 101 4.94 -18.72 -1.66
CA LEU A 101 5.69 -19.81 -2.29
C LEU A 101 6.61 -20.53 -1.29
N LYS A 102 7.28 -19.77 -0.41
CA LYS A 102 8.12 -20.32 0.67
C LYS A 102 7.30 -21.11 1.69
N PHE A 103 6.11 -20.64 2.04
CA PHE A 103 5.19 -21.34 2.95
C PHE A 103 4.72 -22.68 2.35
N LYS A 104 4.27 -22.68 1.10
CA LYS A 104 3.87 -23.92 0.38
C LYS A 104 5.02 -24.91 0.28
N THR A 105 6.25 -24.44 0.03
CA THR A 105 7.44 -25.30 -0.08
C THR A 105 7.87 -25.91 1.26
N LYS A 106 7.71 -25.19 2.37
CA LYS A 106 8.00 -25.72 3.71
C LYS A 106 6.95 -26.72 4.20
N ALA A 107 5.70 -26.55 3.80
CA ALA A 107 4.60 -27.44 4.15
C ALA A 107 4.67 -28.78 3.39
N GLY A 108 5.14 -28.77 2.14
CA GLY A 108 5.37 -29.98 1.35
C GLY A 108 6.75 -30.58 1.59
N LYS A 109 6.88 -31.55 2.51
CA LYS A 109 8.11 -32.35 2.66
C LYS A 109 8.30 -33.37 1.54
N ASN A 110 7.27 -33.67 0.74
CA ASN A 110 7.33 -34.62 -0.37
C ASN A 110 6.86 -33.98 -1.69
N GLU A 111 7.75 -34.03 -2.68
CA GLU A 111 7.54 -33.85 -4.12
C GLU A 111 6.84 -32.59 -4.68
N GLU A 112 7.37 -32.17 -5.83
CA GLU A 112 6.93 -31.09 -6.74
C GLU A 112 5.44 -31.11 -7.11
N LYS A 113 4.73 -32.23 -6.83
CA LYS A 113 3.28 -32.40 -7.03
C LYS A 113 2.43 -31.63 -6.01
N ASP A 114 2.90 -31.40 -4.78
CA ASP A 114 2.14 -30.67 -3.75
C ASP A 114 2.11 -29.16 -4.00
N LEU A 115 3.09 -28.60 -4.73
CA LEU A 115 3.12 -27.19 -5.11
C LEU A 115 1.97 -26.81 -6.05
N ARG A 116 1.49 -27.78 -6.85
CA ARG A 116 0.39 -27.62 -7.80
C ARG A 116 -0.99 -27.85 -7.18
N LYS A 117 -1.04 -28.27 -5.90
CA LYS A 117 -2.31 -28.49 -5.22
C LYS A 117 -2.99 -27.14 -5.01
N VAL A 118 -4.14 -26.99 -5.68
CA VAL A 118 -4.98 -25.79 -5.66
C VAL A 118 -5.13 -25.29 -4.22
N MET A 119 -4.95 -23.98 -4.03
CA MET A 119 -5.10 -23.32 -2.73
C MET A 119 -6.46 -23.70 -2.13
N SER A 120 -6.46 -24.32 -0.95
CA SER A 120 -7.72 -24.67 -0.29
C SER A 120 -8.42 -23.39 0.18
N LEU A 121 -9.75 -23.35 0.11
CA LEU A 121 -10.54 -22.25 0.66
C LEU A 121 -10.20 -21.95 2.12
N LYS A 122 -9.87 -22.99 2.91
CA LYS A 122 -9.43 -22.85 4.30
C LYS A 122 -8.07 -22.14 4.42
N GLU A 123 -7.11 -22.48 3.57
CA GLU A 123 -5.80 -21.82 3.53
C GLU A 123 -5.95 -20.35 3.15
N TYR A 124 -6.76 -20.07 2.13
CA TYR A 124 -7.03 -18.71 1.68
C TYR A 124 -7.70 -17.86 2.77
N PHE A 125 -8.73 -18.40 3.42
CA PHE A 125 -9.40 -17.74 4.53
C PHE A 125 -8.43 -17.45 5.68
N PHE A 126 -7.59 -18.42 6.05
CA PHE A 126 -6.58 -18.22 7.10
C PHE A 126 -5.59 -17.10 6.74
N MET A 127 -5.14 -17.02 5.48
CA MET A 127 -4.25 -15.95 5.03
C MET A 127 -4.92 -14.57 5.11
N ILE A 128 -6.21 -14.46 4.76
CA ILE A 128 -6.98 -13.22 4.91
C ILE A 128 -7.05 -12.81 6.38
N VAL A 129 -7.44 -13.73 7.27
CA VAL A 129 -7.55 -13.46 8.71
C VAL A 129 -6.21 -13.04 9.29
N HIS A 130 -5.13 -13.75 8.98
CA HIS A 130 -3.79 -13.41 9.43
C HIS A 130 -3.37 -12.00 8.98
N ARG A 131 -3.68 -11.63 7.73
CA ARG A 131 -3.40 -10.29 7.20
C ARG A 131 -4.23 -9.22 7.91
N LEU A 132 -5.51 -9.47 8.16
CA LEU A 132 -6.39 -8.57 8.90
C LEU A 132 -5.89 -8.35 10.33
N VAL A 133 -5.57 -9.41 11.07
CA VAL A 133 -5.05 -9.31 12.45
C VAL A 133 -3.73 -8.52 12.50
N ARG A 134 -2.91 -8.59 11.45
CA ARG A 134 -1.67 -7.80 11.35
C ARG A 134 -1.91 -6.31 11.09
N ILE A 135 -2.87 -5.96 10.24
CA ILE A 135 -3.07 -4.57 9.76
C ILE A 135 -4.08 -3.82 10.61
N PHE A 136 -5.19 -4.47 10.96
CA PHE A 136 -6.37 -3.85 11.54
C PHE A 136 -6.12 -3.16 12.89
N PRO A 137 -5.31 -3.68 13.83
CA PRO A 137 -5.10 -3.03 15.12
C PRO A 137 -4.52 -1.60 14.98
N CYS A 138 -3.45 -1.45 14.21
CA CYS A 138 -2.85 -0.14 13.96
C CYS A 138 -3.80 0.77 13.18
N TYR A 139 -4.55 0.20 12.23
CA TYR A 139 -5.48 0.96 11.41
C TYR A 139 -6.69 1.47 12.22
N ALA A 140 -7.20 0.65 13.14
CA ALA A 140 -8.27 1.02 14.05
C ALA A 140 -7.86 2.16 14.99
N VAL A 141 -6.63 2.12 15.53
CA VAL A 141 -6.08 3.23 16.34
C VAL A 141 -6.03 4.52 15.52
N LEU A 142 -5.54 4.46 14.27
CA LEU A 142 -5.48 5.63 13.40
C LEU A 142 -6.88 6.21 13.12
N LEU A 143 -7.87 5.35 12.85
CA LEU A 143 -9.26 5.77 12.66
C LEU A 143 -9.85 6.40 13.93
N MET A 144 -9.59 5.82 15.10
CA MET A 144 -10.04 6.37 16.38
C MET A 144 -9.41 7.74 16.64
N LEU A 145 -8.12 7.92 16.37
CA LEU A 145 -7.43 9.19 16.51
C LEU A 145 -8.01 10.24 15.55
N GLY A 146 -8.18 9.88 14.28
CA GLY A 146 -8.71 10.78 13.24
C GLY A 146 -10.16 11.21 13.48
N THR A 147 -10.98 10.36 14.10
CA THR A 147 -12.40 10.65 14.36
C THR A 147 -12.64 11.30 15.72
N ASN A 148 -11.92 10.90 16.77
CA ASN A 148 -12.23 11.29 18.15
C ASN A 148 -11.23 12.27 18.75
N LEU A 149 -9.93 12.09 18.53
CA LEU A 149 -8.91 12.93 19.16
C LEU A 149 -8.66 14.20 18.34
N MET A 150 -8.67 14.07 17.01
CA MET A 150 -8.26 15.14 16.11
C MET A 150 -8.93 16.50 16.36
N PRO A 151 -10.25 16.62 16.66
CA PRO A 151 -10.88 17.92 16.93
C PRO A 151 -10.27 18.72 18.09
N TYR A 152 -9.63 18.05 19.05
CA TYR A 152 -9.12 18.65 20.28
C TYR A 152 -7.64 19.03 20.23
N LEU A 153 -6.91 18.65 19.18
CA LEU A 153 -5.46 18.81 19.09
C LEU A 153 -4.99 20.20 18.64
N GLY A 154 -5.90 21.11 18.30
CA GLY A 154 -5.54 22.38 17.67
C GLY A 154 -6.59 23.47 17.88
N ARG A 155 -6.18 24.70 17.59
CA ARG A 155 -7.00 25.92 17.64
C ARG A 155 -6.50 26.88 16.56
N GLY A 156 -7.38 27.69 16.00
CA GLY A 156 -7.02 28.72 15.02
C GLY A 156 -7.97 28.78 13.82
N PRO A 157 -7.84 29.82 12.97
CA PRO A 157 -8.73 30.04 11.84
C PRO A 157 -8.71 28.87 10.83
N ARG A 158 -7.52 28.32 10.56
CA ARG A 158 -7.34 27.16 9.67
C ARG A 158 -7.95 25.86 10.21
N TRP A 159 -8.00 25.71 11.54
CA TRP A 159 -8.50 24.50 12.21
C TRP A 159 -9.96 24.19 11.88
N SER A 160 -10.74 25.20 11.47
CA SER A 160 -12.12 25.04 11.03
C SER A 160 -12.26 24.07 9.85
N SER A 161 -11.34 24.13 8.88
CA SER A 161 -11.28 23.22 7.73
C SER A 161 -10.95 21.78 8.15
N ASP A 162 -10.02 21.62 9.10
CA ASP A 162 -9.68 20.31 9.65
C ASP A 162 -10.87 19.68 10.40
N ILE A 163 -11.65 20.48 11.14
CA ILE A 163 -12.88 20.01 11.81
C ILE A 163 -13.91 19.51 10.80
N GLU A 164 -14.06 20.18 9.65
CA GLU A 164 -14.95 19.73 8.57
C GLU A 164 -14.51 18.37 8.02
N ASN A 165 -13.21 18.20 7.77
CA ASN A 165 -12.64 16.91 7.38
C ASN A 165 -12.93 15.82 8.43
N VAL A 166 -12.88 16.13 9.73
CA VAL A 166 -13.25 15.18 10.80
C VAL A 166 -14.73 14.82 10.75
N LYS A 167 -15.65 15.76 10.46
CA LYS A 167 -17.08 15.46 10.31
C LYS A 167 -17.32 14.48 9.15
N VAL A 168 -16.66 14.72 8.01
CA VAL A 168 -16.67 13.79 6.87
C VAL A 168 -16.14 12.41 7.29
N CYS A 169 -15.04 12.37 8.03
CA CYS A 169 -14.46 11.12 8.54
C CYS A 169 -15.45 10.38 9.45
N LYS A 170 -16.13 11.06 10.38
CA LYS A 170 -17.14 10.47 11.27
C LYS A 170 -18.35 9.91 10.53
N ARG A 171 -18.67 10.41 9.35
CA ARG A 171 -19.75 9.85 8.50
C ARG A 171 -19.27 8.62 7.73
N ASN A 172 -18.04 8.64 7.23
CA ASN A 172 -17.55 7.67 6.25
C ASN A 172 -16.50 6.67 6.81
N TRP A 173 -16.20 6.66 8.12
CA TRP A 173 -15.17 5.79 8.72
C TRP A 173 -15.37 4.29 8.46
N TRP A 174 -16.62 3.85 8.36
CA TRP A 174 -16.95 2.44 8.13
C TRP A 174 -16.43 1.95 6.77
N SER A 175 -16.36 2.83 5.76
CA SER A 175 -15.83 2.49 4.44
C SER A 175 -14.34 2.15 4.48
N ASN A 176 -13.59 2.75 5.41
CA ASN A 176 -12.19 2.42 5.67
C ASN A 176 -12.04 1.05 6.34
N VAL A 177 -12.90 0.73 7.31
CA VAL A 177 -12.90 -0.58 8.00
C VAL A 177 -13.17 -1.72 7.02
N LEU A 178 -14.04 -1.49 6.04
CA LEU A 178 -14.36 -2.46 4.99
C LEU A 178 -13.34 -2.46 3.83
N PHE A 179 -12.32 -1.60 3.85
CA PHE A 179 -11.34 -1.43 2.76
C PHE A 179 -11.99 -1.10 1.40
N ILE A 180 -13.08 -0.32 1.38
CA ILE A 180 -13.80 0.11 0.17
C ILE A 180 -13.88 1.63 0.02
N SER A 181 -13.13 2.37 0.83
CA SER A 181 -13.15 3.84 0.83
C SER A 181 -12.78 4.45 -0.53
N ASN A 182 -11.96 3.76 -1.32
CA ASN A 182 -11.58 4.14 -2.68
C ASN A 182 -12.72 3.98 -3.72
N PHE A 183 -13.80 3.24 -3.40
CA PHE A 183 -14.95 3.05 -4.28
C PHE A 183 -16.18 3.80 -3.82
N TYR A 184 -16.46 3.80 -2.52
CA TYR A 184 -17.72 4.32 -1.96
C TYR A 184 -17.90 5.82 -2.22
N ASP A 185 -16.96 6.64 -1.73
CA ASP A 185 -16.99 8.09 -1.91
C ASP A 185 -15.55 8.61 -1.91
N PRO A 186 -14.89 8.62 -3.09
CA PRO A 186 -13.48 8.98 -3.20
C PRO A 186 -13.19 10.42 -2.79
N ASP A 187 -14.13 11.35 -3.01
CA ASP A 187 -13.93 12.75 -2.70
C ASP A 187 -14.13 13.04 -1.20
N ASN A 188 -14.99 12.28 -0.53
CA ASN A 188 -15.25 12.40 0.90
C ASN A 188 -14.71 11.21 1.72
N MET A 189 -13.47 10.79 1.45
CA MET A 189 -12.83 9.70 2.20
C MET A 189 -12.50 10.12 3.64
N CYS A 190 -12.76 9.21 4.59
CA CYS A 190 -12.14 9.30 5.91
C CYS A 190 -10.64 8.98 5.72
N LEU A 191 -9.73 9.80 6.27
CA LEU A 191 -8.27 9.62 6.14
C LEU A 191 -7.79 9.32 4.70
N PRO A 192 -7.79 10.31 3.78
CA PRO A 192 -7.53 10.09 2.36
C PRO A 192 -6.24 9.32 2.02
N HIS A 193 -5.18 9.45 2.82
CA HIS A 193 -3.92 8.74 2.64
C HIS A 193 -4.03 7.21 2.81
N THR A 194 -5.11 6.71 3.40
CA THR A 194 -5.33 5.26 3.62
C THR A 194 -5.93 4.56 2.40
N TYR A 195 -6.20 5.28 1.31
CA TYR A 195 -6.63 4.70 0.03
C TYR A 195 -5.69 3.57 -0.44
N TYR A 196 -4.38 3.74 -0.21
CA TYR A 196 -3.36 2.76 -0.55
C TYR A 196 -3.63 1.42 0.14
N LEU A 197 -4.06 1.46 1.41
CA LEU A 197 -4.35 0.27 2.19
C LEU A 197 -5.59 -0.46 1.68
N SER A 198 -6.62 0.28 1.26
CA SER A 198 -7.80 -0.28 0.58
C SER A 198 -7.40 -0.99 -0.72
N ASN A 199 -6.59 -0.35 -1.57
CA ASN A 199 -6.09 -0.95 -2.81
C ASN A 199 -5.27 -2.21 -2.53
N ASP A 200 -4.33 -2.13 -1.59
CA ASP A 200 -3.43 -3.22 -1.25
C ASP A 200 -4.20 -4.45 -0.70
N PHE A 201 -5.23 -4.25 0.11
CA PHE A 201 -6.10 -5.34 0.57
C PHE A 201 -6.93 -5.95 -0.58
N GLN A 202 -7.48 -5.12 -1.47
CA GLN A 202 -8.21 -5.58 -2.65
C GLN A 202 -7.30 -6.39 -3.60
N PHE A 203 -6.06 -5.93 -3.83
CA PHE A 203 -5.08 -6.67 -4.63
C PHE A 203 -4.67 -7.98 -3.97
N PHE A 204 -4.54 -8.01 -2.65
CA PHE A 204 -4.28 -9.24 -1.93
C PHE A 204 -5.41 -10.25 -2.13
N LEU A 205 -6.68 -9.81 -2.11
CA LEU A 205 -7.81 -10.70 -2.38
C LEU A 205 -7.82 -11.25 -3.82
N LEU A 206 -7.33 -10.47 -4.79
CA LEU A 206 -7.22 -10.90 -6.18
C LEU A 206 -5.94 -11.71 -6.47
N SER A 207 -4.95 -11.67 -5.57
CA SER A 207 -3.65 -12.33 -5.77
C SER A 207 -3.71 -13.83 -6.10
N PRO A 208 -4.64 -14.66 -5.58
CA PRO A 208 -4.74 -16.06 -5.96
C PRO A 208 -5.02 -16.27 -7.45
N LEU A 209 -5.76 -15.35 -8.10
CA LEU A 209 -6.08 -15.43 -9.53
C LEU A 209 -4.83 -15.38 -10.40
N ILE A 210 -3.73 -14.85 -9.88
CA ILE A 210 -2.45 -14.73 -10.59
C ILE A 210 -1.46 -15.79 -10.09
N LEU A 211 -1.40 -15.98 -8.77
CA LEU A 211 -0.48 -16.95 -8.14
C LEU A 211 -0.79 -18.40 -8.52
N ILE A 212 -2.07 -18.77 -8.63
CA ILE A 212 -2.46 -20.14 -8.98
C ILE A 212 -2.01 -20.48 -10.43
N PRO A 213 -2.32 -19.68 -11.47
CA PRO A 213 -1.78 -19.91 -12.81
C PRO A 213 -0.25 -19.96 -12.85
N LEU A 214 0.42 -19.09 -12.09
CA LEU A 214 1.89 -19.02 -12.02
C LEU A 214 2.51 -20.29 -11.44
N LEU A 215 1.83 -20.94 -10.49
CA LEU A 215 2.22 -22.23 -9.91
C LEU A 215 1.97 -23.43 -10.85
N ILE A 216 0.89 -23.38 -11.64
CA ILE A 216 0.56 -24.46 -12.58
C ILE A 216 1.51 -24.41 -13.77
N ASN A 217 1.62 -23.25 -14.40
CA ASN A 217 2.49 -23.01 -15.54
C ASN A 217 2.98 -21.57 -15.52
N PRO A 218 4.31 -21.32 -15.37
CA PRO A 218 4.83 -19.97 -15.31
C PRO A 218 4.48 -19.16 -16.56
N LYS A 219 4.43 -19.78 -17.76
CA LYS A 219 4.02 -19.10 -18.99
C LYS A 219 2.59 -18.57 -18.88
N LEU A 220 1.67 -19.38 -18.36
CA LEU A 220 0.28 -18.97 -18.14
C LEU A 220 0.21 -17.83 -17.10
N GLY A 221 0.92 -17.93 -15.99
CA GLY A 221 0.99 -16.87 -14.99
C GLY A 221 1.48 -15.54 -15.56
N PHE A 222 2.56 -15.55 -16.36
CA PHE A 222 3.06 -14.34 -17.01
C PHE A 222 2.09 -13.79 -18.07
N THR A 223 1.35 -14.65 -18.79
CA THR A 223 0.28 -14.16 -19.69
C THR A 223 -0.86 -13.48 -18.94
N VAL A 224 -1.25 -13.98 -17.77
CA VAL A 224 -2.27 -13.34 -16.92
C VAL A 224 -1.77 -12.00 -16.37
N ILE A 225 -0.50 -11.92 -15.95
CA ILE A 225 0.14 -10.65 -15.56
C ILE A 225 0.11 -9.64 -16.72
N GLY A 226 0.50 -10.08 -17.93
CA GLY A 226 0.46 -9.26 -19.14
C GLY A 226 -0.95 -8.76 -19.48
N PHE A 227 -1.97 -9.62 -19.30
CA PHE A 227 -3.37 -9.25 -19.49
C PHE A 227 -3.81 -8.13 -18.53
N PHE A 228 -3.54 -8.25 -17.22
CA PHE A 228 -3.90 -7.21 -16.24
C PHE A 228 -3.15 -5.90 -16.48
N LEU A 229 -1.89 -5.96 -16.92
CA LEU A 229 -1.11 -4.79 -17.32
C LEU A 229 -1.72 -4.09 -18.53
N ALA A 230 -2.04 -4.84 -19.59
CA ALA A 230 -2.67 -4.29 -20.78
C ALA A 230 -4.05 -3.68 -20.46
N LEU A 231 -4.85 -4.36 -19.62
CA LEU A 231 -6.15 -3.87 -19.17
C LEU A 231 -6.01 -2.56 -18.38
N GLN A 232 -5.08 -2.48 -17.44
CA GLN A 232 -4.79 -1.25 -16.69
C GLN A 232 -4.42 -0.10 -17.64
N ILE A 233 -3.49 -0.34 -18.57
CA ILE A 233 -3.05 0.69 -19.53
C ILE A 233 -4.24 1.17 -20.37
N MET A 234 -5.05 0.24 -20.89
CA MET A 234 -6.23 0.57 -21.69
C MET A 234 -7.23 1.43 -20.90
N VAL A 235 -7.55 1.05 -19.66
CA VAL A 235 -8.47 1.80 -18.80
C VAL A 235 -7.92 3.19 -18.50
N VAL A 236 -6.64 3.28 -18.11
CA VAL A 236 -6.03 4.59 -17.78
C VAL A 236 -5.96 5.47 -19.03
N CYS A 237 -5.59 4.95 -20.20
CA CYS A 237 -5.59 5.71 -21.45
C CYS A 237 -6.98 6.21 -21.82
N GLY A 238 -8.03 5.40 -21.64
CA GLY A 238 -9.41 5.81 -21.90
C GLY A 238 -9.93 6.89 -20.94
N LEU A 239 -9.50 6.85 -19.69
CA LEU A 239 -9.88 7.83 -18.66
C LEU A 239 -9.01 9.09 -18.69
N ASN A 240 -7.79 9.02 -19.20
CA ASN A 240 -6.83 10.12 -19.22
C ASN A 240 -7.13 11.11 -20.36
N GLN A 241 -8.24 11.84 -20.24
CA GLN A 241 -8.69 12.87 -21.20
C GLN A 241 -7.99 14.22 -20.94
N GLY A 242 -6.65 14.23 -20.88
CA GLY A 242 -5.87 15.44 -20.58
C GLY A 242 -5.84 15.82 -19.09
N ILE A 243 -6.14 14.87 -18.21
CA ILE A 243 -6.16 15.08 -16.77
C ILE A 243 -4.73 15.13 -16.24
N ASN A 244 -4.32 16.25 -15.63
CA ASN A 244 -3.01 16.35 -15.01
C ASN A 244 -2.97 15.57 -13.69
N GLY A 245 -2.08 14.56 -13.62
CA GLY A 245 -1.95 13.63 -12.50
C GLY A 245 -0.91 13.99 -11.44
N ASN A 246 -0.50 15.25 -11.38
CA ASN A 246 0.48 15.71 -10.40
C ASN A 246 -0.14 16.00 -9.02
N VAL A 247 0.69 16.02 -7.98
CA VAL A 247 0.23 16.23 -6.59
C VAL A 247 -0.41 17.60 -6.38
N LEU A 248 -0.04 18.60 -7.18
CA LEU A 248 -0.53 19.98 -7.07
C LEU A 248 -2.00 20.09 -7.47
N LYS A 249 -2.41 19.39 -8.53
CA LYS A 249 -3.77 19.43 -9.10
C LYS A 249 -4.65 18.25 -8.70
N LEU A 250 -4.16 17.41 -7.78
CA LEU A 250 -4.78 16.14 -7.39
C LEU A 250 -6.27 16.29 -7.04
N ARG A 251 -6.61 17.34 -6.28
CA ARG A 251 -7.98 17.65 -5.82
C ARG A 251 -8.71 18.70 -6.65
N GLN A 252 -8.03 19.32 -7.62
CA GLN A 252 -8.63 20.33 -8.50
C GLN A 252 -9.28 19.71 -9.74
N ASN A 253 -8.77 18.55 -10.16
CA ASN A 253 -9.30 17.79 -11.28
C ASN A 253 -9.91 16.47 -10.78
N ASN A 254 -10.72 15.83 -11.62
CA ASN A 254 -11.26 14.49 -11.38
C ASN A 254 -10.18 13.38 -11.34
N TYR A 255 -8.89 13.72 -11.32
CA TYR A 255 -7.78 12.76 -11.27
C TYR A 255 -7.83 11.91 -10.00
N TRP A 256 -8.05 12.54 -8.84
CA TRP A 256 -8.11 11.85 -7.56
C TRP A 256 -9.17 10.73 -7.58
N SER A 257 -10.41 11.09 -7.91
CA SER A 257 -11.57 10.21 -7.83
C SER A 257 -11.71 9.26 -9.01
N LEU A 258 -11.22 9.58 -10.21
CA LEU A 258 -11.34 8.71 -11.39
C LEU A 258 -10.11 7.83 -11.63
N ILE A 259 -8.91 8.24 -11.23
CA ILE A 259 -7.67 7.53 -11.62
C ILE A 259 -6.81 7.20 -10.41
N TYR A 260 -6.48 8.18 -9.58
CA TYR A 260 -5.40 8.06 -8.60
C TYR A 260 -5.67 6.99 -7.52
N VAL A 261 -6.85 7.05 -6.87
CA VAL A 261 -7.17 6.16 -5.75
C VAL A 261 -7.72 4.81 -6.21
N LYS A 262 -8.02 4.67 -7.50
CA LYS A 262 -8.78 3.53 -8.02
C LYS A 262 -7.86 2.32 -8.26
N PRO A 263 -8.30 1.11 -7.88
CA PRO A 263 -7.46 -0.08 -7.97
C PRO A 263 -7.22 -0.52 -9.41
N TYR A 264 -8.18 -0.31 -10.31
CA TYR A 264 -8.05 -0.63 -11.73
C TYR A 264 -6.91 0.14 -12.42
N SER A 265 -6.52 1.29 -11.88
CA SER A 265 -5.43 2.12 -12.40
C SER A 265 -4.06 1.69 -11.89
N ARG A 266 -3.98 0.73 -10.95
CA ARG A 266 -2.74 0.34 -10.24
C ARG A 266 -2.50 -1.16 -10.15
N ILE A 267 -3.48 -1.99 -10.50
CA ILE A 267 -3.43 -3.46 -10.33
C ILE A 267 -2.24 -4.11 -11.03
N GLY A 268 -1.88 -3.68 -12.24
CA GLY A 268 -0.78 -4.26 -13.00
C GLY A 268 0.59 -4.06 -12.35
N VAL A 269 0.79 -2.95 -11.62
CA VAL A 269 2.01 -2.72 -10.82
C VAL A 269 2.15 -3.79 -9.73
N TYR A 270 1.06 -4.11 -9.05
CA TYR A 270 1.03 -5.20 -8.08
C TYR A 270 1.28 -6.56 -8.74
N CYS A 271 0.73 -6.79 -9.94
CA CYS A 271 0.99 -8.00 -10.74
C CYS A 271 2.47 -8.16 -11.11
N ILE A 272 3.16 -7.08 -11.49
CA ILE A 272 4.62 -7.07 -11.70
C ILE A 272 5.33 -7.51 -10.42
N GLY A 273 4.90 -6.99 -9.27
CA GLY A 273 5.38 -7.40 -7.96
C GLY A 273 5.25 -8.91 -7.72
N LEU A 274 4.09 -9.49 -8.01
CA LEU A 274 3.87 -10.94 -7.89
C LEU A 274 4.83 -11.74 -8.78
N GLY A 275 5.02 -11.31 -10.04
CA GLY A 275 5.98 -11.92 -10.97
C GLY A 275 7.43 -11.86 -10.47
N LEU A 276 7.84 -10.71 -9.94
CA LEU A 276 9.16 -10.52 -9.33
C LEU A 276 9.35 -11.45 -8.12
N GLY A 277 8.34 -11.58 -7.26
CA GLY A 277 8.40 -12.47 -6.09
C GLY A 277 8.55 -13.94 -6.46
N TYR A 278 7.91 -14.38 -7.54
CA TYR A 278 8.11 -15.72 -8.10
C TYR A 278 9.52 -15.90 -8.65
N PHE A 279 10.04 -14.93 -9.41
CA PHE A 279 11.40 -14.99 -9.93
C PHE A 279 12.45 -15.09 -8.80
N LEU A 280 12.33 -14.26 -7.77
CA LEU A 280 13.20 -14.30 -6.58
C LEU A 280 13.14 -15.65 -5.87
N PHE A 281 11.95 -16.24 -5.76
CA PHE A 281 11.78 -17.57 -5.17
C PHE A 281 12.49 -18.67 -5.98
N VAL A 282 12.37 -18.64 -7.31
CA VAL A 282 13.05 -19.61 -8.20
C VAL A 282 14.57 -19.45 -8.11
N CYS A 283 15.09 -18.22 -8.12
CA CYS A 283 16.53 -17.95 -7.99
C CYS A 283 17.10 -18.39 -6.63
N ASP A 284 16.40 -18.11 -5.52
CA ASP A 284 16.84 -18.55 -4.18
C ASP A 284 16.93 -20.09 -4.09
N ARG A 285 15.98 -20.80 -4.71
CA ARG A 285 16.05 -22.26 -4.84
C ARG A 285 17.29 -22.71 -5.62
N GLN A 286 17.55 -22.15 -6.79
CA GLN A 286 18.69 -22.53 -7.62
C GLN A 286 20.03 -22.31 -6.92
N MET A 287 20.17 -21.23 -6.15
CA MET A 287 21.38 -20.98 -5.36
C MET A 287 21.58 -21.99 -4.21
N LYS A 288 20.50 -22.51 -3.60
CA LYS A 288 20.58 -23.56 -2.57
C LYS A 288 20.98 -24.92 -3.12
N PHE A 289 20.63 -25.24 -4.36
CA PHE A 289 21.06 -26.49 -5.01
C PHE A 289 22.51 -26.45 -5.51
N ARG A 290 23.13 -25.28 -5.57
CA ARG A 290 24.52 -25.09 -6.04
C ARG A 290 25.55 -24.99 -4.89
N LYS A 291 25.10 -25.11 -3.64
CA LYS A 291 25.95 -25.28 -2.45
C LYS A 291 25.96 -26.74 -2.04
#